data_AF-A0A1F8T0F2-F1
#
_entry.id   AF-A0A1F8T0F2-F1
#
_cell.length_a   1.000
_cell.length_b   1.000
_cell.length_c   1.000
_cell.angle_alpha   90.00
_cell.angle_beta   90.00
_cell.angle_gamma   90.00
#
_symmetry.space_group_name_H-M   'P 1'
#
loop_
_entity.id
_entity.type
_entity.pdbx_description
1 polymer ?
#
loop_
_entity_poly.entity_id
_entity_poly.type
_entity_poly.pdbx_seq_one_letter_code
_entity_poly.pdbx_strand_id
1 'polypeptide(L)'
;MRLKYTQGPAPIFAYFAVLFAPTIVLNSALWGQCDSIFTAFLLMCVYFLLTDDGAYAGLAFGAALAFKLQAIFLAPLLLALVIKRRLAWKHLLWIPLVYLILIIPAWVAGCPLLELLKIYLDQSQAYPSLTLNAPTFYAWLPESLYTILYPAGVIWAVSLVFLYLLMVYKGRLKLSQGLLLNLGMLAVLLVPFVLPKMHERYFYAADLLSIAYGFFFPGHFFIPILMGLISFFAYQPFLFGRLLVPQEILAVGVLVILVLVAHKAIRLLYR
;
A
#
# COMPACT_ATOMS: atom_id res chain seq x y z
N MET A 1 17.23 3.96 1.16
CA MET A 1 17.97 5.14 0.66
C MET A 1 19.45 4.87 0.39
N ARG A 2 20.21 4.27 1.32
CA ARG A 2 21.63 3.94 1.12
C ARG A 2 21.93 3.08 -0.13
N LEU A 3 20.97 2.28 -0.58
CA LEU A 3 21.06 1.52 -1.84
C LEU A 3 21.31 2.43 -3.07
N LYS A 4 20.76 3.64 -3.09
CA LYS A 4 20.93 4.61 -4.19
C LYS A 4 21.98 5.68 -3.87
N TYR A 5 21.95 6.21 -2.64
CA TYR A 5 22.86 7.26 -2.18
C TYR A 5 23.87 6.66 -1.20
N THR A 6 25.00 6.19 -1.74
CA THR A 6 26.06 5.56 -0.94
C THR A 6 26.71 6.53 0.03
N GLN A 7 26.81 7.81 -0.35
CA GLN A 7 27.34 8.91 0.45
C GLN A 7 26.36 10.09 0.52
N GLY A 8 26.60 11.01 1.46
CA GLY A 8 25.83 12.26 1.61
C GLY A 8 24.61 12.17 2.54
N PRO A 9 23.88 13.29 2.72
CA PRO A 9 22.85 13.43 3.75
C PRO A 9 21.47 12.88 3.35
N ALA A 10 21.29 12.41 2.11
CA ALA A 10 19.97 11.98 1.61
C ALA A 10 19.26 10.93 2.50
N PRO A 11 19.95 9.91 3.08
CA PRO A 11 19.30 8.99 4.01
C PRO A 11 18.79 9.68 5.30
N ILE A 12 19.52 10.69 5.79
CA ILE A 12 19.13 11.47 6.97
C ILE A 12 17.91 12.32 6.65
N PHE A 13 17.88 12.97 5.48
CA PHE A 13 16.71 13.73 5.04
C PHE A 13 15.49 12.85 4.83
N ALA A 14 15.64 11.65 4.27
CA ALA A 14 14.53 10.71 4.14
C ALA A 14 14.01 10.23 5.50
N TYR A 15 14.90 10.01 6.47
CA TYR A 15 14.51 9.67 7.84
C TYR A 15 13.66 10.79 8.47
N PHE A 16 14.12 12.04 8.41
CA PHE A 16 13.35 13.18 8.94
C PHE A 16 12.06 13.44 8.16
N ALA A 17 12.06 13.26 6.84
CA ALA A 17 10.86 13.37 6.04
C ALA A 17 9.80 12.33 6.45
N VAL A 18 10.20 11.10 6.79
CA VAL A 18 9.29 10.11 7.36
C VAL A 18 8.86 10.53 8.76
N LEU A 19 9.80 10.84 9.66
CA LEU A 19 9.51 11.16 11.06
C LEU A 19 8.49 12.30 11.20
N PHE A 20 8.57 13.32 10.34
CA PHE A 20 7.70 14.48 10.35
C PHE A 20 6.62 14.45 9.25
N ALA A 21 6.41 13.32 8.57
CA ALA A 21 5.34 13.20 7.59
C ALA A 21 3.99 13.43 8.29
N PRO A 22 3.06 14.20 7.70
CA PRO A 22 1.77 14.50 8.31
C PRO A 22 1.01 13.24 8.74
N THR A 23 1.10 12.17 7.96
CA THR A 23 0.43 10.90 8.25
C THR A 23 1.03 10.14 9.42
N ILE A 24 2.35 10.17 9.63
CA ILE A 24 2.97 9.62 10.85
C ILE A 24 2.41 10.34 12.08
N VAL A 25 2.38 11.67 12.05
CA VAL A 25 1.92 12.48 13.19
C VAL A 25 0.42 12.25 13.44
N LEU A 26 -0.42 12.38 12.42
CA LEU A 26 -1.87 12.31 12.58
C LEU A 26 -2.36 10.89 12.90
N ASN A 27 -1.92 9.87 12.14
CA ASN A 27 -2.41 8.51 12.33
C ASN A 27 -1.74 7.83 13.53
N SER A 28 -0.42 7.93 13.66
CA SER A 28 0.30 7.16 14.68
C SER A 28 0.40 7.89 16.02
N ALA A 29 0.89 9.14 16.05
CA ALA A 29 1.11 9.85 17.30
C ALA A 29 -0.19 10.42 17.90
N LEU A 30 -1.02 11.09 17.09
CA LEU A 30 -2.24 11.76 17.54
C LEU A 30 -3.41 10.78 17.70
N TRP A 31 -3.68 9.95 16.68
CA TRP A 31 -4.81 9.02 16.69
C TRP A 31 -4.48 7.67 17.35
N GLY A 32 -3.21 7.34 17.56
CA GLY A 32 -2.81 6.08 18.21
C GLY A 32 -3.06 4.84 17.36
N GLN A 33 -3.15 4.99 16.04
CA GLN A 33 -3.30 3.87 15.12
C GLN A 33 -1.97 3.17 14.87
N CYS A 34 -2.07 1.89 14.51
CA CYS A 34 -0.93 1.00 14.38
C CYS A 34 -0.39 0.88 12.94
N ASP A 35 -0.78 1.79 12.04
CA ASP A 35 -0.43 1.71 10.61
C ASP A 35 1.09 1.82 10.36
N SER A 36 1.83 2.47 11.26
CA SER A 36 3.28 2.54 11.26
C SER A 36 3.95 1.16 11.32
N ILE A 37 3.38 0.23 12.09
CA ILE A 37 3.99 -1.06 12.38
C ILE A 37 3.97 -1.95 11.15
N PHE A 38 2.79 -2.19 10.55
CA PHE A 38 2.72 -3.01 9.33
C PHE A 38 3.45 -2.35 8.16
N THR A 39 3.43 -1.01 8.07
CA THR A 39 4.12 -0.29 7.00
C THR A 39 5.64 -0.37 7.14
N ALA A 40 6.18 -0.40 8.37
CA ALA A 40 7.60 -0.68 8.58
C ALA A 40 7.98 -2.06 8.03
N PHE A 41 7.17 -3.09 8.29
CA PHE A 41 7.36 -4.42 7.70
C PHE A 41 7.21 -4.42 6.17
N LEU A 42 6.28 -3.65 5.59
CA LEU A 42 6.18 -3.48 4.13
C LEU A 42 7.42 -2.81 3.53
N LEU A 43 7.95 -1.76 4.17
CA LEU A 43 9.18 -1.11 3.71
C LEU A 43 10.39 -2.05 3.80
N MET A 44 10.45 -2.90 4.83
CA MET A 44 11.43 -3.99 4.91
C MET A 44 11.25 -5.01 3.79
N CYS A 45 10.00 -5.40 3.48
CA CYS A 45 9.73 -6.27 2.33
C CYS A 45 10.24 -5.63 1.03
N VAL A 46 9.93 -4.37 0.77
CA VAL A 46 10.42 -3.66 -0.43
C VAL A 46 11.94 -3.58 -0.43
N TYR A 47 12.57 -3.30 0.71
CA TYR A 47 14.03 -3.29 0.85
C TYR A 47 14.65 -4.64 0.45
N PHE A 48 14.16 -5.75 0.99
CA PHE A 48 14.67 -7.08 0.67
C PHE A 48 14.41 -7.49 -0.78
N LEU A 49 13.30 -7.05 -1.38
CA LEU A 49 13.06 -7.22 -2.82
C LEU A 49 14.06 -6.42 -3.66
N LEU A 50 14.51 -5.25 -3.20
CA LEU A 50 15.53 -4.43 -3.89
C LEU A 50 16.95 -4.99 -3.75
N THR A 51 17.22 -5.79 -2.71
CA THR A 51 18.50 -6.49 -2.49
C THR A 51 18.49 -7.95 -2.97
N ASP A 52 17.41 -8.39 -3.61
CA ASP A 52 17.21 -9.76 -4.11
C ASP A 52 17.18 -10.85 -2.99
N ASP A 53 16.85 -10.45 -1.75
CA ASP A 53 16.72 -11.32 -0.57
C ASP A 53 15.29 -11.86 -0.39
N GLY A 54 14.88 -12.77 -1.28
CA GLY A 54 13.49 -13.21 -1.39
C GLY A 54 12.88 -13.85 -0.12
N ALA A 55 13.67 -14.59 0.67
CA ALA A 55 13.18 -15.23 1.90
C ALA A 55 12.81 -14.18 2.96
N TYR A 56 13.68 -13.20 3.18
CA TYR A 56 13.43 -12.10 4.12
C TYR A 56 12.31 -11.18 3.64
N ALA A 57 12.17 -10.98 2.33
CA ALA A 57 11.00 -10.29 1.76
C ALA A 57 9.69 -11.02 2.10
N GLY A 58 9.65 -12.34 1.94
CA GLY A 58 8.49 -13.17 2.28
C GLY A 58 8.15 -13.10 3.78
N LEU A 59 9.16 -13.18 4.64
CA LEU A 59 9.00 -13.06 6.10
C LEU A 59 8.47 -11.68 6.50
N ALA A 60 9.04 -10.61 5.95
CA ALA A 60 8.61 -9.24 6.23
C ALA A 60 7.18 -8.98 5.74
N PHE A 61 6.81 -9.45 4.54
CA PHE A 61 5.45 -9.34 4.04
C PHE A 61 4.46 -10.16 4.88
N GLY A 62 4.84 -11.37 5.31
CA GLY A 62 4.04 -12.19 6.22
C GLY A 62 3.78 -11.50 7.56
N ALA A 63 4.80 -10.88 8.14
CA ALA A 63 4.67 -10.10 9.38
C ALA A 63 3.78 -8.86 9.18
N ALA A 64 3.93 -8.13 8.07
CA ALA A 64 3.07 -7.01 7.73
C ALA A 64 1.60 -7.44 7.62
N LEU A 65 1.33 -8.52 6.88
CA LEU A 65 -0.02 -9.02 6.65
C LEU A 65 -0.67 -9.54 7.92
N ALA A 66 0.06 -10.30 8.73
CA ALA A 66 -0.43 -10.79 10.02
C ALA A 66 -0.76 -9.67 11.01
N PHE A 67 -0.05 -8.54 10.91
CA PHE A 67 -0.36 -7.37 11.72
C PHE A 67 -1.57 -6.60 11.18
N LYS A 68 -1.69 -6.45 9.85
CA LYS A 68 -2.82 -5.76 9.21
C LYS A 68 -3.09 -6.27 7.79
N LEU A 69 -4.37 -6.54 7.50
CA LEU A 69 -4.85 -6.98 6.19
C LEU A 69 -4.43 -6.02 5.06
N GLN A 70 -4.36 -4.72 5.34
CA GLN A 70 -4.02 -3.66 4.37
C GLN A 70 -2.61 -3.84 3.77
N ALA A 71 -1.74 -4.66 4.37
CA ALA A 71 -0.48 -5.05 3.74
C ALA A 71 -0.68 -5.73 2.37
N ILE A 72 -1.84 -6.34 2.13
CA ILE A 72 -2.19 -6.99 0.87
C ILE A 72 -2.12 -6.05 -0.34
N PHE A 73 -2.17 -4.73 -0.15
CA PHE A 73 -2.05 -3.76 -1.25
C PHE A 73 -0.70 -3.86 -1.99
N LEU A 74 0.35 -4.39 -1.36
CA LEU A 74 1.63 -4.66 -2.01
C LEU A 74 1.68 -6.04 -2.72
N ALA A 75 0.72 -6.94 -2.47
CA ALA A 75 0.70 -8.30 -3.03
C ALA A 75 0.84 -8.36 -4.57
N PRO A 76 0.24 -7.45 -5.37
CA PRO A 76 0.44 -7.45 -6.81
C PRO A 76 1.92 -7.37 -7.22
N LEU A 77 2.76 -6.61 -6.48
CA LEU A 77 4.20 -6.58 -6.73
C LEU A 77 4.84 -7.95 -6.51
N LEU A 78 4.57 -8.60 -5.37
CA LEU A 78 5.15 -9.91 -5.07
C LEU A 78 4.75 -10.96 -6.12
N LEU A 79 3.47 -10.98 -6.51
CA LEU A 79 2.97 -11.86 -7.58
C LEU A 79 3.67 -11.58 -8.90
N ALA A 80 3.84 -10.32 -9.28
CA ALA A 80 4.55 -9.94 -10.50
C ALA A 80 6.01 -10.42 -10.48
N LEU A 81 6.69 -10.35 -9.33
CA LEU A 81 8.06 -10.84 -9.17
C LEU A 81 8.17 -12.37 -9.22
N VAL A 82 7.16 -13.09 -8.72
CA VAL A 82 7.08 -14.55 -8.89
C VAL A 82 6.88 -14.92 -10.36
N ILE A 83 5.96 -14.25 -11.05
CA ILE A 83 5.72 -14.45 -12.50
C ILE A 83 7.00 -14.17 -13.30
N LYS A 84 7.76 -13.13 -12.92
CA LYS A 84 9.06 -12.80 -13.52
C LYS A 84 10.23 -13.65 -13.04
N ARG A 85 9.98 -14.65 -12.19
CA ARG A 85 11.00 -15.54 -11.59
C ARG A 85 12.12 -14.79 -10.84
N ARG A 86 11.85 -13.57 -10.37
CA ARG A 86 12.75 -12.79 -9.49
C ARG A 86 12.52 -13.12 -8.02
N LEU A 87 11.33 -13.61 -7.68
CA LEU A 87 11.00 -14.13 -6.36
C LEU A 87 10.62 -15.60 -6.50
N ALA A 88 11.24 -16.50 -5.74
CA ALA A 88 10.82 -17.89 -5.73
C ALA A 88 9.43 -18.00 -5.06
N TRP A 89 8.49 -18.71 -5.69
CA TRP A 89 7.13 -18.90 -5.14
C TRP A 89 7.14 -19.49 -3.72
N LYS A 90 8.15 -20.31 -3.40
CA LYS A 90 8.35 -20.90 -2.07
C LYS A 90 8.51 -19.84 -0.97
N HIS A 91 9.03 -18.66 -1.30
CA HIS A 91 9.15 -17.57 -0.32
C HIS A 91 7.79 -17.01 0.10
N LEU A 92 6.73 -17.21 -0.70
CA LEU A 92 5.37 -16.85 -0.28
C LEU A 92 4.83 -17.77 0.82
N LEU A 93 5.43 -18.95 1.05
CA LEU A 93 5.05 -19.85 2.15
C LEU A 93 5.38 -19.25 3.53
N TRP A 94 6.27 -18.26 3.59
CA TRP A 94 6.50 -17.48 4.81
C TRP A 94 5.25 -16.73 5.26
N ILE A 95 4.34 -16.37 4.35
CA ILE A 95 3.13 -15.61 4.69
C ILE A 95 2.20 -16.39 5.63
N PRO A 96 1.69 -17.58 5.25
CA PRO A 96 0.86 -18.36 6.17
C PRO A 96 1.65 -18.82 7.40
N LEU A 97 2.94 -19.12 7.26
CA LEU A 97 3.76 -19.56 8.39
C LEU A 97 3.88 -18.47 9.47
N VAL A 98 4.23 -17.25 9.08
CA VAL A 98 4.34 -16.12 10.02
C VAL A 98 2.99 -15.78 10.63
N TYR A 99 1.91 -15.83 9.85
CA TYR A 99 0.55 -15.65 10.38
C TYR A 99 0.23 -16.66 11.48
N LEU A 100 0.44 -17.95 11.20
CA LEU A 100 0.19 -19.03 12.15
C LEU A 100 1.03 -18.90 13.42
N ILE A 101 2.29 -18.48 13.30
CA ILE A 101 3.16 -18.23 14.46
C ILE A 101 2.62 -17.07 15.30
N LEU A 102 2.23 -15.96 14.66
CA LEU A 102 1.83 -14.75 15.38
C LEU A 102 0.46 -14.85 16.05
N ILE A 103 -0.42 -15.77 15.65
CA ILE A 103 -1.68 -16.03 16.35
C ILE A 103 -1.52 -16.93 17.58
N ILE A 104 -0.38 -17.62 17.75
CA ILE A 104 -0.14 -18.56 18.87
C ILE A 104 -0.40 -17.92 20.24
N PRO A 105 0.11 -16.71 20.56
CA PRO A 105 -0.13 -16.12 21.88
C PRO A 105 -1.61 -15.92 22.19
N ALA A 106 -2.40 -15.46 21.21
CA ALA A 106 -3.84 -15.28 21.38
C ALA A 106 -4.58 -16.62 21.52
N TRP A 107 -4.14 -17.64 20.78
CA TRP A 107 -4.69 -18.99 20.89
C TRP A 107 -4.43 -19.60 22.27
N VAL A 108 -3.20 -19.49 22.78
CA VAL A 108 -2.79 -19.94 24.12
C VAL A 108 -3.54 -19.16 25.21
N ALA A 109 -3.83 -17.88 24.99
CA ALA A 109 -4.65 -17.07 25.89
C ALA A 109 -6.15 -17.41 25.86
N GLY A 110 -6.58 -18.38 25.04
CA GLY A 110 -7.93 -18.94 25.04
C GLY A 110 -8.81 -18.51 23.86
N CYS A 111 -8.31 -17.71 22.91
CA CYS A 111 -9.08 -17.36 21.72
C CYS A 111 -9.23 -18.57 20.79
N PRO A 112 -10.45 -18.95 20.34
CA PRO A 112 -10.64 -20.09 19.45
C PRO A 112 -9.85 -19.96 18.15
N LEU A 113 -9.14 -21.03 17.75
CA LEU A 113 -8.33 -21.03 16.54
C LEU A 113 -9.13 -20.64 15.29
N LEU A 114 -10.39 -21.08 15.20
CA LEU A 114 -11.24 -20.75 14.06
C LEU A 114 -11.56 -19.26 13.97
N GLU A 115 -11.73 -18.57 15.10
CA GLU A 115 -11.92 -17.12 15.13
C GLU A 115 -10.64 -16.42 14.64
N LEU A 116 -9.48 -16.83 15.15
CA LEU A 116 -8.17 -16.30 14.74
C LEU A 116 -7.92 -16.46 13.23
N LEU A 117 -8.36 -17.58 12.63
CA LEU A 117 -8.23 -17.81 11.18
C LEU A 117 -9.24 -17.01 10.34
N LYS A 118 -10.37 -16.58 10.94
CA LYS A 118 -11.44 -15.84 10.26
C LYS A 118 -11.38 -14.33 10.43
N ILE A 119 -10.52 -13.79 11.30
CA ILE A 119 -10.41 -12.35 11.61
C ILE A 119 -10.58 -11.44 10.37
N TYR A 120 -9.83 -11.69 9.29
CA TYR A 120 -9.89 -10.85 8.10
C TYR A 120 -11.16 -11.02 7.26
N LEU A 121 -11.74 -12.22 7.26
CA LEU A 121 -13.03 -12.46 6.62
C LEU A 121 -14.12 -11.68 7.36
N ASP A 122 -14.11 -11.74 8.69
CA ASP A 122 -15.11 -11.07 9.52
C ASP A 122 -14.97 -9.54 9.44
N GLN A 123 -13.73 -9.01 9.44
CA GLN A 123 -13.46 -7.58 9.22
C GLN A 123 -14.00 -7.07 7.88
N SER A 124 -13.97 -7.89 6.81
CA SER A 124 -14.47 -7.48 5.49
C SER A 124 -15.99 -7.21 5.46
N GLN A 125 -16.73 -7.72 6.45
CA GLN A 125 -18.19 -7.60 6.54
C GLN A 125 -18.66 -6.46 7.45
N ALA A 126 -17.75 -5.80 8.18
CA ALA A 126 -18.11 -4.90 9.27
C ALA A 126 -18.82 -3.61 8.82
N TYR A 127 -18.47 -3.05 7.65
CA TYR A 127 -18.99 -1.75 7.23
C TYR A 127 -19.62 -1.81 5.83
N PRO A 128 -20.95 -1.59 5.72
CA PRO A 128 -21.65 -1.54 4.43
C PRO A 128 -21.56 -0.15 3.82
N SER A 129 -20.33 0.32 3.53
CA SER A 129 -20.09 1.58 2.83
C SER A 129 -19.07 1.43 1.72
N LEU A 130 -19.25 2.13 0.60
CA LEU A 130 -18.32 2.13 -0.52
C LEU A 130 -16.99 2.80 -0.16
N THR A 131 -17.00 3.83 0.69
CA THR A 131 -15.79 4.52 1.17
C THR A 131 -16.03 5.17 2.53
N LEU A 132 -15.05 5.05 3.41
CA LEU A 132 -15.04 5.63 4.75
C LEU A 132 -14.04 6.79 4.75
N ASN A 133 -14.42 7.89 4.10
CA ASN A 133 -13.58 9.09 3.91
C ASN A 133 -12.26 8.85 3.13
N ALA A 134 -12.16 7.75 2.38
CA ALA A 134 -10.99 7.50 1.56
C ALA A 134 -11.08 8.27 0.23
N PRO A 135 -10.01 8.95 -0.21
CA PRO A 135 -9.95 9.63 -1.50
C PRO A 135 -9.73 8.62 -2.63
N THR A 136 -10.77 7.85 -2.95
CA THR A 136 -10.75 6.74 -3.92
C THR A 136 -11.73 6.97 -5.05
N PHE A 137 -11.76 6.03 -6.02
CA PHE A 137 -12.75 6.04 -7.10
C PHE A 137 -14.20 6.08 -6.59
N TYR A 138 -14.46 5.50 -5.41
CA TYR A 138 -15.80 5.43 -4.86
C TYR A 138 -16.27 6.73 -4.21
N ALA A 139 -15.38 7.71 -4.00
CA ALA A 139 -15.78 9.03 -3.50
C ALA A 139 -16.76 9.74 -4.46
N TRP A 140 -16.73 9.41 -5.75
CA TRP A 140 -17.63 9.98 -6.76
C TRP A 140 -18.94 9.21 -6.94
N LEU A 141 -19.11 8.09 -6.24
CA LEU A 141 -20.25 7.20 -6.44
C LEU A 141 -21.26 7.34 -5.31
N PRO A 142 -22.57 7.28 -5.61
CA PRO A 142 -23.59 7.40 -4.59
C PRO A 142 -23.64 6.15 -3.71
N GLU A 143 -23.56 6.36 -2.39
CA GLU A 143 -23.63 5.29 -1.37
C GLU A 143 -24.97 4.53 -1.42
N SER A 144 -26.05 5.16 -1.90
CA SER A 144 -27.36 4.52 -2.08
C SER A 144 -27.34 3.32 -3.02
N LEU A 145 -26.33 3.20 -3.89
CA LEU A 145 -26.15 2.08 -4.82
C LEU A 145 -25.16 1.02 -4.31
N TYR A 146 -24.81 1.04 -3.02
CA TYR A 146 -23.83 0.14 -2.40
C TYR A 146 -24.02 -1.33 -2.80
N THR A 147 -25.24 -1.86 -2.74
CA THR A 147 -25.54 -3.29 -2.99
C THR A 147 -25.15 -3.75 -4.40
N ILE A 148 -25.20 -2.84 -5.38
CA ILE A 148 -24.84 -3.11 -6.78
C ILE A 148 -23.37 -2.75 -7.04
N LEU A 149 -22.92 -1.61 -6.52
CA LEU A 149 -21.58 -1.08 -6.78
C LEU A 149 -20.48 -1.83 -6.03
N TYR A 150 -20.76 -2.38 -4.84
CA TYR A 150 -19.78 -3.16 -4.09
C TYR A 150 -19.28 -4.39 -4.86
N PRO A 151 -20.13 -5.35 -5.30
CA PRO A 151 -19.65 -6.52 -6.02
C PRO A 151 -19.03 -6.15 -7.39
N ALA A 152 -19.61 -5.20 -8.12
CA ALA A 152 -19.05 -4.70 -9.37
C ALA A 152 -17.67 -4.07 -9.16
N GLY A 153 -17.50 -3.32 -8.07
CA GLY A 153 -16.25 -2.69 -7.67
C GLY A 153 -15.14 -3.68 -7.33
N VAL A 154 -15.48 -4.79 -6.66
CA VAL A 154 -14.52 -5.88 -6.41
C VAL A 154 -14.07 -6.52 -7.72
N ILE A 155 -14.99 -6.81 -8.65
CA ILE A 155 -14.65 -7.37 -9.98
C ILE A 155 -13.76 -6.40 -10.77
N TRP A 156 -14.07 -5.11 -10.72
CA TRP A 156 -13.27 -4.05 -11.33
C TRP A 156 -11.85 -4.01 -10.77
N ALA A 157 -11.71 -4.02 -9.44
CA ALA A 157 -10.41 -4.03 -8.78
C ALA A 157 -9.56 -5.24 -9.17
N VAL A 158 -10.16 -6.45 -9.17
CA VAL A 158 -9.48 -7.68 -9.61
C VAL A 158 -9.02 -7.58 -11.06
N SER A 159 -9.87 -7.03 -11.93
CA SER A 159 -9.54 -6.82 -13.35
C SER A 159 -8.34 -5.87 -13.52
N LEU A 160 -8.28 -4.77 -12.76
CA LEU A 160 -7.16 -3.84 -12.82
C LEU A 160 -5.87 -4.42 -12.23
N VAL A 161 -5.95 -5.21 -11.16
CA VAL A 161 -4.79 -5.95 -10.64
C VAL A 161 -4.29 -6.95 -11.68
N PHE A 162 -5.18 -7.65 -12.38
CA PHE A 162 -4.81 -8.54 -13.48
C PHE A 162 -4.13 -7.78 -14.62
N LEU A 163 -4.64 -6.62 -15.02
CA LEU A 163 -3.99 -5.76 -16.02
C LEU A 163 -2.60 -5.29 -15.57
N TYR A 164 -2.43 -4.95 -14.29
CA TYR A 164 -1.12 -4.65 -13.72
C TYR A 164 -0.16 -5.84 -13.86
N LEU A 165 -0.60 -7.06 -13.52
CA LEU A 165 0.23 -8.27 -13.67
C LEU A 165 0.58 -8.55 -15.12
N LEU A 166 -0.38 -8.41 -16.05
CA LEU A 166 -0.15 -8.54 -17.48
C LEU A 166 0.84 -7.50 -18.01
N MET A 167 0.72 -6.25 -17.57
CA MET A 167 1.62 -5.16 -17.93
C MET A 167 3.05 -5.48 -17.51
N VAL A 168 3.27 -5.98 -16.28
CA VAL A 168 4.60 -6.37 -15.84
C VAL A 168 5.08 -7.60 -16.61
N TYR A 169 4.25 -8.63 -16.76
CA TYR A 169 4.59 -9.86 -17.50
C TYR A 169 5.07 -9.59 -18.92
N LYS A 170 4.38 -8.72 -19.67
CA LYS A 170 4.73 -8.35 -21.05
C LYS A 170 5.94 -7.41 -21.17
N GLY A 171 6.33 -6.73 -20.08
CA GLY A 171 7.51 -5.85 -20.08
C GLY A 171 8.79 -6.61 -20.40
N ARG A 172 9.65 -6.02 -21.24
CA ARG A 172 10.84 -6.68 -21.81
C ARG A 172 12.12 -6.39 -21.04
N LEU A 173 12.12 -5.31 -20.24
CA LEU A 173 13.30 -4.85 -19.54
C LEU A 173 13.53 -5.59 -18.23
N LYS A 174 14.81 -5.67 -17.85
CA LYS A 174 15.24 -6.22 -16.56
C LYS A 174 14.71 -5.32 -15.43
N LEU A 175 14.15 -5.93 -14.39
CA LEU A 175 13.58 -5.21 -13.25
C LEU A 175 14.70 -4.53 -12.44
N SER A 176 14.95 -3.26 -12.74
CA SER A 176 15.86 -2.42 -11.96
C SER A 176 15.26 -2.08 -10.60
N GLN A 177 16.10 -1.67 -9.64
CA GLN A 177 15.64 -1.20 -8.33
C GLN A 177 14.64 -0.05 -8.43
N GLY A 178 14.88 0.90 -9.36
CA GLY A 178 13.95 2.00 -9.60
C GLY A 178 12.60 1.52 -10.12
N LEU A 179 12.59 0.59 -11.07
CA LEU A 179 11.34 0.00 -11.58
C LEU A 179 10.60 -0.78 -10.49
N LEU A 180 11.30 -1.56 -9.66
CA LEU A 180 10.68 -2.30 -8.56
C LEU A 180 10.00 -1.35 -7.55
N LEU A 181 10.68 -0.27 -7.16
CA LEU A 181 10.09 0.75 -6.29
C LEU A 181 8.88 1.44 -6.94
N ASN A 182 8.96 1.76 -8.24
CA ASN A 182 7.84 2.37 -8.96
C ASN A 182 6.64 1.42 -9.07
N LEU A 183 6.86 0.13 -9.31
CA LEU A 183 5.82 -0.90 -9.33
C LEU A 183 5.20 -1.11 -7.93
N GLY A 184 6.02 -1.08 -6.87
CA GLY A 184 5.53 -1.11 -5.49
C GLY A 184 4.65 0.10 -5.17
N MET A 185 5.11 1.31 -5.52
CA MET A 185 4.31 2.54 -5.39
C MET A 185 3.00 2.44 -6.17
N LEU A 186 3.04 1.91 -7.40
CA LEU A 186 1.86 1.71 -8.22
C LEU A 186 0.87 0.75 -7.56
N ALA A 187 1.33 -0.37 -6.99
CA ALA A 187 0.48 -1.34 -6.33
C ALA A 187 -0.25 -0.74 -5.11
N VAL A 188 0.47 -0.06 -4.22
CA VAL A 188 -0.10 0.54 -3.00
C VAL A 188 -0.97 1.77 -3.27
N LEU A 189 -0.92 2.36 -4.47
CA LEU A 189 -1.89 3.36 -4.92
C LEU A 189 -3.09 2.70 -5.60
N LEU A 190 -2.83 1.84 -6.58
CA LEU A 190 -3.84 1.25 -7.45
C LEU A 190 -4.87 0.49 -6.64
N VAL A 191 -4.44 -0.45 -5.79
CA VAL A 191 -5.36 -1.35 -5.08
C VAL A 191 -6.34 -0.57 -4.19
N PRO A 192 -5.90 0.27 -3.24
CA PRO A 192 -6.84 1.03 -2.43
C PRO A 192 -7.61 2.10 -3.21
N PHE A 193 -7.11 2.59 -4.35
CA PHE A 193 -7.87 3.54 -5.15
C PHE A 193 -9.09 2.92 -5.83
N VAL A 194 -9.04 1.62 -6.17
CA VAL A 194 -10.05 0.95 -7.01
C VAL A 194 -10.87 -0.11 -6.29
N LEU A 195 -10.48 -0.49 -5.07
CA LEU A 195 -11.24 -1.40 -4.21
C LEU A 195 -12.29 -0.61 -3.39
N PRO A 196 -13.52 -1.13 -3.19
CA PRO A 196 -14.51 -0.49 -2.31
C PRO A 196 -14.17 -0.73 -0.83
N LYS A 197 -14.91 -0.10 0.09
CA LYS A 197 -14.75 -0.20 1.56
C LYS A 197 -13.41 0.31 2.09
N MET A 198 -12.84 1.31 1.44
CA MET A 198 -11.54 1.86 1.83
C MET A 198 -11.71 2.96 2.89
N HIS A 199 -10.75 3.06 3.80
CA HIS A 199 -10.68 4.12 4.82
C HIS A 199 -9.66 5.19 4.45
N GLU A 200 -9.83 6.40 5.00
CA GLU A 200 -8.94 7.56 4.86
C GLU A 200 -7.46 7.23 5.13
N ARG A 201 -7.21 6.25 6.00
CA ARG A 201 -5.86 5.80 6.37
C ARG A 201 -5.23 4.77 5.45
N TYR A 202 -5.97 4.20 4.49
CA TYR A 202 -5.49 3.08 3.69
C TYR A 202 -4.41 3.45 2.67
N PHE A 203 -4.15 4.75 2.47
CA PHE A 203 -3.00 5.24 1.73
C PHE A 203 -1.72 5.41 2.57
N TYR A 204 -1.71 5.06 3.86
CA TYR A 204 -0.54 5.21 4.73
C TYR A 204 0.74 4.57 4.15
N ALA A 205 0.63 3.38 3.56
CA ALA A 205 1.75 2.72 2.90
C ALA A 205 2.22 3.51 1.65
N ALA A 206 1.30 4.10 0.90
CA ALA A 206 1.62 4.98 -0.23
C ALA A 206 2.28 6.27 0.24
N ASP A 207 1.87 6.86 1.37
CA ASP A 207 2.52 8.05 1.94
C ASP A 207 4.01 7.77 2.21
N LEU A 208 4.35 6.68 2.89
CA LEU A 208 5.75 6.38 3.20
C LEU A 208 6.56 5.93 1.98
N LEU A 209 5.97 5.12 1.11
CA LEU A 209 6.63 4.72 -0.14
C LEU A 209 6.84 5.93 -1.07
N SER A 210 5.95 6.92 -1.06
CA SER A 210 6.08 8.14 -1.87
C SER A 210 7.31 8.97 -1.48
N ILE A 211 7.66 9.00 -0.19
CA ILE A 211 8.87 9.67 0.28
C ILE A 211 10.08 8.99 -0.33
N ALA A 212 10.17 7.66 -0.19
CA ALA A 212 11.23 6.88 -0.81
C ALA A 212 11.27 7.08 -2.34
N TYR A 213 10.10 7.14 -2.98
CA TYR A 213 9.94 7.38 -4.40
C TYR A 213 10.50 8.75 -4.82
N GLY A 214 10.22 9.83 -4.09
CA GLY A 214 10.72 11.18 -4.39
C GLY A 214 12.26 11.24 -4.36
N PHE A 215 12.90 10.56 -3.42
CA PHE A 215 14.36 10.44 -3.40
C PHE A 215 14.89 9.55 -4.54
N PHE A 216 14.20 8.46 -4.89
CA PHE A 216 14.60 7.63 -6.03
C PHE A 216 14.37 8.30 -7.39
N PHE A 217 13.43 9.23 -7.48
CA PHE A 217 13.13 9.97 -8.70
C PHE A 217 13.00 11.47 -8.39
N PRO A 218 14.12 12.21 -8.29
CA PRO A 218 14.11 13.62 -7.87
C PRO A 218 13.19 14.52 -8.72
N GLY A 219 13.03 14.26 -10.01
CA GLY A 219 12.08 14.98 -10.86
C GLY A 219 10.60 14.76 -10.51
N HIS A 220 10.30 13.90 -9.54
CA HIS A 220 8.96 13.62 -9.00
C HIS A 220 8.89 13.93 -7.50
N PHE A 221 9.74 14.84 -6.98
CA PHE A 221 9.76 15.23 -5.56
C PHE A 221 8.41 15.77 -5.05
N PHE A 222 7.57 16.30 -5.95
CA PHE A 222 6.24 16.80 -5.61
C PHE A 222 5.25 15.69 -5.22
N ILE A 223 5.50 14.43 -5.62
CA ILE A 223 4.61 13.30 -5.31
C ILE A 223 4.45 13.07 -3.80
N PRO A 224 5.52 12.94 -2.99
CA PRO A 224 5.34 12.81 -1.55
C PRO A 224 4.69 14.00 -0.87
N ILE A 225 4.91 15.21 -1.39
CA ILE A 225 4.27 16.43 -0.86
C ILE A 225 2.77 16.37 -1.12
N LEU A 226 2.38 16.11 -2.37
CA LEU A 226 0.97 16.02 -2.76
C LEU A 226 0.25 14.87 -2.05
N MET A 227 0.89 13.69 -1.97
CA MET A 227 0.35 12.53 -1.26
C MET A 227 0.13 12.84 0.23
N GLY A 228 1.13 13.43 0.90
CA GLY A 228 1.02 13.83 2.30
C GLY A 228 -0.05 14.89 2.55
N LEU A 229 -0.25 15.85 1.63
CA LEU A 229 -1.34 16.84 1.71
C LEU A 229 -2.71 16.18 1.52
N ILE A 230 -2.85 15.28 0.55
CA ILE A 230 -4.09 14.53 0.32
C ILE A 230 -4.47 13.78 1.59
N SER A 231 -3.55 13.01 2.15
CA SER A 231 -3.79 12.24 3.36
C SER A 231 -4.09 13.17 4.54
N PHE A 232 -3.33 14.26 4.73
CA PHE A 232 -3.60 15.26 5.77
C PHE A 232 -5.06 15.75 5.74
N PHE A 233 -5.58 16.11 4.57
CA PHE A 233 -6.98 16.55 4.42
C PHE A 233 -7.98 15.40 4.58
N ALA A 234 -7.65 14.20 4.11
CA ALA A 234 -8.51 13.03 4.24
C ALA A 234 -8.75 12.64 5.72
N TYR A 235 -7.79 12.88 6.61
CA TYR A 235 -7.94 12.63 8.06
C TYR A 235 -8.81 13.69 8.77
N GLN A 236 -9.00 14.88 8.22
CA GLN A 236 -9.65 16.00 8.93
C GLN A 236 -11.11 15.71 9.34
N PRO A 237 -11.96 15.11 8.48
CA PRO A 237 -13.33 14.78 8.86
C PRO A 237 -13.37 13.84 10.06
N PHE A 238 -12.49 12.84 10.09
CA PHE A 238 -12.47 11.84 11.16
C PHE A 238 -11.89 12.41 12.46
N LEU A 239 -10.74 13.08 12.42
CA LEU A 239 -10.05 13.53 13.63
C LEU A 239 -10.63 14.79 14.24
N PHE A 240 -11.18 15.68 13.41
CA PHE A 240 -11.57 17.03 13.85
C PHE A 240 -13.01 17.37 13.48
N GLY A 241 -13.76 16.48 12.82
CA GLY A 241 -15.13 16.75 12.40
C GLY A 241 -15.25 17.83 11.32
N ARG A 242 -14.17 18.12 10.59
CA ARG A 242 -14.11 19.22 9.61
C ARG A 242 -13.78 18.70 8.22
N LEU A 243 -14.74 18.84 7.29
CA LEU A 243 -14.52 18.61 5.87
C LEU A 243 -13.99 19.88 5.21
N LEU A 244 -12.66 20.04 5.20
CA LEU A 244 -12.00 21.20 4.58
C LEU A 244 -11.90 21.09 3.06
N VAL A 245 -11.69 19.88 2.56
CA VAL A 245 -11.59 19.57 1.13
C VAL A 245 -12.48 18.36 0.85
N PRO A 246 -13.41 18.44 -0.12
CA PRO A 246 -14.22 17.30 -0.54
C PRO A 246 -13.37 16.09 -0.95
N GLN A 247 -13.82 14.89 -0.60
CA GLN A 247 -13.09 13.64 -0.87
C GLN A 247 -12.91 13.39 -2.37
N GLU A 248 -13.86 13.86 -3.17
CA GLU A 248 -13.86 13.85 -4.63
C GLU A 248 -12.66 14.61 -5.20
N ILE A 249 -12.32 15.75 -4.62
CA ILE A 249 -11.17 16.58 -5.06
C ILE A 249 -9.87 15.90 -4.64
N LEU A 250 -9.81 15.36 -3.43
CA LEU A 250 -8.66 14.59 -2.96
C LEU A 250 -8.41 13.35 -3.83
N ALA A 251 -9.48 12.65 -4.24
CA ALA A 251 -9.42 11.50 -5.13
C ALA A 251 -8.88 11.86 -6.52
N VAL A 252 -9.15 13.06 -7.04
CA VAL A 252 -8.51 13.55 -8.28
C VAL A 252 -6.99 13.66 -8.08
N GLY A 253 -6.53 14.15 -6.93
CA GLY A 253 -5.11 14.21 -6.59
C GLY A 253 -4.45 12.82 -6.60
N VAL A 254 -5.09 11.83 -5.98
CA VAL A 254 -4.61 10.43 -6.00
C VAL A 254 -4.57 9.88 -7.43
N LEU A 255 -5.62 10.13 -8.22
CA LEU A 255 -5.69 9.70 -9.62
C LEU A 255 -4.55 10.30 -10.45
N VAL A 256 -4.23 11.58 -10.27
CA VAL A 256 -3.10 12.23 -10.96
C VAL A 256 -1.78 11.54 -10.60
N ILE A 257 -1.53 11.28 -9.31
CA ILE A 257 -0.32 10.55 -8.87
C ILE A 257 -0.31 9.15 -9.48
N LEU A 258 -1.43 8.43 -9.44
CA LEU A 258 -1.56 7.08 -9.97
C LEU A 258 -1.22 7.03 -11.47
N VAL A 259 -1.75 7.97 -12.26
CA VAL A 259 -1.48 8.08 -13.70
C VAL A 259 -0.01 8.38 -13.96
N LEU A 260 0.60 9.31 -13.21
CA LEU A 260 2.02 9.63 -13.36
C LEU A 260 2.93 8.44 -13.03
N VAL A 261 2.65 7.72 -11.94
CA VAL A 261 3.39 6.54 -11.53
C VAL A 261 3.22 5.41 -12.55
N ALA A 262 1.99 5.17 -13.04
CA ALA A 262 1.68 4.16 -14.05
C ALA A 262 2.36 4.47 -15.40
N HIS A 263 2.31 5.72 -15.86
CA HIS A 263 2.98 6.15 -17.09
C HIS A 263 4.49 5.92 -17.00
N LYS A 264 5.10 6.23 -15.85
CA LYS A 264 6.51 5.95 -15.62
C LYS A 264 6.79 4.45 -15.60
N ALA A 265 5.93 3.63 -15.00
CA ALA A 265 6.05 2.18 -15.01
C ALA A 265 6.09 1.63 -16.44
N ILE A 266 5.17 2.09 -17.29
CA ILE A 266 5.10 1.72 -18.72
C ILE A 266 6.37 2.15 -19.44
N ARG A 267 6.84 3.39 -19.26
CA ARG A 267 8.10 3.84 -19.86
C ARG A 267 9.27 2.96 -19.44
N LEU A 268 9.40 2.65 -18.15
CA LEU A 268 10.49 1.82 -17.61
C LEU A 268 10.40 0.33 -18.01
N LEU A 269 9.22 -0.17 -18.41
CA LEU A 269 9.03 -1.58 -18.82
C LEU A 269 9.24 -1.80 -20.32
N TYR A 270 8.98 -0.78 -21.14
CA TYR A 270 8.84 -0.92 -22.61
C TYR A 270 9.70 0.03 -23.45
N ARG A 271 10.46 0.95 -22.84
CA ARG A 271 11.42 1.82 -23.54
C ARG A 271 12.80 1.65 -22.94
#